data_AF-A0A4Q2D1B2-F1
#
_entry.id   AF-A0A4Q2D1B2-F1
#
_cell.length_a   1.000
_cell.length_b   1.000
_cell.length_c   1.000
_cell.angle_alpha   90.00
_cell.angle_beta   90.00
_cell.angle_gamma   90.00
#
_symmetry.space_group_name_H-M   'P 1'
#
loop_
_entity.id
_entity.type
_entity.pdbx_description
1 polymer ?
#
loop_
_entity_poly.entity_id
_entity_poly.type
_entity_poly.pdbx_seq_one_letter_code
_entity_poly.pdbx_strand_id
1 'polypeptide(L)'
;MDTLIVRPFRCLRERGDFDLTTFPYAILIDGLDECKGEARQAELLTAIRLCLLTTDLPFCIFLASRPEMAIRTALDPGGHLQAVANHLPLSDKYYAAKDMCRYLRKRFQDLSPRVGNPQWFTEKDIDVLAEAASGQFVYVATAFNYISEPRGSPADRLKIVLTWTPHEGQAACPFEALDRLYTNILLAAKEAYEAVDTHRGNDFLILLRIYQLNSAHAHFDGIQPDILHSLLELESNAAEILISDLHSLVTLEAGSRLSWYHKSFGDFWGEKSRSKDLFVPRPRLCAHVARYYMQFIIKIPLEFVYGT
;
A
#
# COMPACT_ATOMS: atom_id res chain seq x y z
N MET A 1 -10.62 -15.11 23.44
CA MET A 1 -10.78 -16.34 22.64
C MET A 1 -10.99 -17.58 23.49
N ASP A 2 -10.27 -17.75 24.60
CA ASP A 2 -10.43 -18.90 25.52
C ASP A 2 -11.90 -19.16 25.93
N THR A 3 -12.58 -18.16 26.48
CA THR A 3 -13.98 -18.27 26.93
C THR A 3 -14.98 -18.50 25.79
N LEU A 4 -14.70 -17.99 24.59
CA LEU A 4 -15.68 -17.93 23.50
C LEU A 4 -15.52 -19.07 22.48
N ILE A 5 -14.33 -19.65 22.36
CA ILE A 5 -14.01 -20.64 21.34
C ILE A 5 -13.44 -21.90 22.00
N VAL A 6 -12.34 -21.76 22.75
CA VAL A 6 -11.56 -22.90 23.26
C VAL A 6 -12.35 -23.71 24.29
N ARG A 7 -12.86 -23.07 25.35
CA ARG A 7 -13.62 -23.78 26.39
C ARG A 7 -14.91 -24.40 25.85
N PRO A 8 -15.76 -23.67 25.08
CA PRO A 8 -16.92 -24.29 24.48
C PRO A 8 -16.58 -25.51 23.60
N PHE A 9 -15.52 -25.42 22.79
CA PHE A 9 -15.08 -26.53 21.96
C PHE A 9 -14.62 -27.74 22.79
N ARG A 10 -13.81 -27.52 23.84
CA ARG A 10 -13.37 -28.58 24.74
C ARG A 10 -14.56 -29.26 25.44
N CYS A 11 -15.52 -28.47 25.93
CA CYS A 11 -16.74 -29.02 26.53
C CYS A 11 -17.56 -29.84 25.53
N LEU A 12 -17.67 -29.41 24.27
CA LEU A 12 -18.34 -30.18 23.23
C LEU A 12 -17.63 -31.51 22.94
N ARG A 13 -16.29 -31.48 22.86
CA ARG A 13 -15.47 -32.68 22.67
C ARG A 13 -15.61 -33.67 23.83
N GLU A 14 -15.60 -33.19 25.07
CA GLU A 14 -15.71 -34.03 26.27
C GLU A 14 -17.06 -34.74 26.38
N ARG A 15 -18.13 -34.10 25.91
CA ARG A 15 -19.49 -34.69 25.95
C ARG A 15 -19.68 -35.79 24.91
N GLY A 16 -18.90 -35.80 23.83
CA GLY A 16 -19.05 -36.76 22.73
C GLY A 16 -20.32 -36.54 21.90
N ASP A 17 -21.00 -35.39 22.07
CA ASP A 17 -22.28 -35.05 21.44
C ASP A 17 -22.15 -34.69 19.94
N PHE A 18 -20.93 -34.66 19.39
CA PHE A 18 -20.68 -34.23 18.01
C PHE A 18 -19.52 -35.00 17.35
N ASP A 19 -19.68 -35.32 16.06
CA ASP A 19 -18.62 -35.90 15.24
C ASP A 19 -17.61 -34.82 14.83
N LEU A 20 -16.46 -34.82 15.52
CA LEU A 20 -15.36 -33.88 15.25
C LEU A 20 -14.84 -33.95 13.81
N THR A 21 -15.03 -35.05 13.09
CA THR A 21 -14.60 -35.17 11.68
C THR A 21 -15.45 -34.34 10.74
N THR A 22 -16.67 -33.97 11.16
CA THR A 22 -17.60 -33.12 10.40
C THR A 22 -17.65 -31.67 10.90
N PHE A 23 -16.90 -31.34 11.96
CA PHE A 23 -16.94 -30.02 12.56
C PHE A 23 -16.27 -28.98 11.65
N PRO A 24 -16.89 -27.81 11.41
CA PRO A 24 -16.27 -26.76 10.63
C PRO A 24 -15.05 -26.21 11.38
N TYR A 25 -13.88 -26.63 10.95
CA TYR A 25 -12.63 -26.30 11.62
C TYR A 25 -11.95 -25.05 11.04
N ALA A 26 -12.48 -24.47 9.97
CA ALA A 26 -11.93 -23.25 9.36
C ALA A 26 -12.44 -21.98 10.05
N ILE A 27 -11.53 -21.11 10.47
CA ILE A 27 -11.82 -19.75 10.97
C ILE A 27 -11.23 -18.76 9.97
N LEU A 28 -12.07 -17.93 9.36
CA LEU A 28 -11.66 -16.90 8.42
C LEU A 28 -11.80 -15.52 9.09
N ILE A 29 -10.70 -14.78 9.16
CA ILE A 29 -10.66 -13.41 9.65
C ILE A 29 -10.23 -12.52 8.50
N ASP A 30 -11.19 -11.73 8.00
CA ASP A 30 -10.97 -10.78 6.90
C ASP A 30 -10.84 -9.36 7.46
N GLY A 31 -9.88 -8.59 6.96
CA GLY A 31 -9.61 -7.21 7.40
C GLY A 31 -9.05 -7.10 8.82
N LEU A 32 -8.06 -7.91 9.20
CA LEU A 32 -7.45 -7.80 10.55
C LEU A 32 -6.87 -6.40 10.81
N ASP A 33 -6.34 -5.74 9.78
CA ASP A 33 -5.85 -4.37 9.83
C ASP A 33 -6.92 -3.33 10.22
N GLU A 34 -8.21 -3.63 10.03
CA GLU A 34 -9.31 -2.74 10.43
C GLU A 34 -9.55 -2.71 11.96
N CYS A 35 -8.83 -3.54 12.73
CA CYS A 35 -8.82 -3.44 14.19
C CYS A 35 -8.34 -2.05 14.62
N LYS A 36 -8.96 -1.52 15.67
CA LYS A 36 -8.68 -0.16 16.18
C LYS A 36 -7.27 -0.06 16.78
N GLY A 37 -6.30 0.27 15.93
CA GLY A 37 -4.91 0.49 16.28
C GLY A 37 -4.08 -0.78 16.40
N GLU A 38 -2.77 -0.62 16.24
CA GLU A 38 -1.79 -1.71 16.21
C GLU A 38 -1.77 -2.56 17.49
N ALA A 39 -1.98 -1.94 18.65
CA ALA A 39 -2.05 -2.66 19.91
C ALA A 39 -3.17 -3.72 19.91
N ARG A 40 -4.33 -3.42 19.31
CA ARG A 40 -5.44 -4.37 19.21
C ARG A 40 -5.20 -5.44 18.17
N GLN A 41 -4.56 -5.09 17.05
CA GLN A 41 -4.10 -6.05 16.05
C GLN A 41 -3.12 -7.06 16.68
N ALA A 42 -2.12 -6.57 17.42
CA ALA A 42 -1.14 -7.40 18.12
C ALA A 42 -1.77 -8.27 19.22
N GLU A 43 -2.71 -7.72 20.00
CA GLU A 43 -3.47 -8.47 21.01
C GLU A 43 -4.24 -9.62 20.36
N LEU A 44 -4.90 -9.38 19.23
CA LEU A 44 -5.64 -10.40 18.49
C LEU A 44 -4.71 -11.51 17.96
N LEU A 45 -3.59 -11.15 17.33
CA LEU A 45 -2.60 -12.11 16.82
C LEU A 45 -2.02 -12.97 17.95
N THR A 46 -1.73 -12.34 19.09
CA THR A 46 -1.26 -13.03 20.31
C THR A 46 -2.33 -13.99 20.84
N ALA A 47 -3.59 -13.55 20.90
CA ALA A 47 -4.69 -14.39 21.34
C ALA A 47 -4.90 -15.60 20.42
N ILE A 48 -4.80 -15.42 19.09
CA ILE A 48 -4.85 -16.50 18.11
C ILE A 48 -3.73 -17.51 18.37
N ARG A 49 -2.50 -17.02 18.53
CA ARG A 49 -1.32 -17.86 18.80
C ARG A 49 -1.49 -18.71 20.05
N LEU A 50 -1.89 -18.08 21.16
CA LEU A 50 -1.95 -18.72 22.48
C LEU A 50 -3.19 -19.59 22.65
N CYS A 51 -4.32 -19.21 22.05
CA CYS A 51 -5.59 -19.90 22.27
C CYS A 51 -5.93 -20.91 21.17
N LEU A 52 -5.65 -20.60 19.90
CA LEU A 52 -6.21 -21.35 18.77
C LEU A 52 -5.18 -22.18 18.02
N LEU A 53 -3.91 -21.80 18.06
CA LEU A 53 -2.80 -22.56 17.45
C LEU A 53 -2.14 -23.56 18.43
N THR A 54 -2.92 -24.06 19.40
CA THR A 54 -2.50 -25.12 20.32
C THR A 54 -2.68 -26.49 19.67
N THR A 55 -1.87 -27.49 20.07
CA THR A 55 -1.85 -28.82 19.44
C THR A 55 -3.13 -29.63 19.66
N ASP A 56 -3.99 -29.22 20.59
CA ASP A 56 -5.21 -29.93 20.97
C ASP A 56 -6.47 -29.42 20.26
N LEU A 57 -6.38 -28.46 19.34
CA LEU A 57 -7.54 -27.90 18.63
C LEU A 57 -7.47 -28.20 17.13
N PRO A 58 -8.61 -28.47 16.46
CA PRO A 58 -8.61 -28.81 15.04
C PRO A 58 -8.57 -27.59 14.12
N PHE A 59 -8.52 -26.36 14.67
CA PHE A 59 -8.80 -25.16 13.88
C PHE A 59 -7.73 -24.86 12.83
N CYS A 60 -8.17 -24.57 11.61
CA CYS A 60 -7.36 -24.00 10.53
C CYS A 60 -7.75 -22.52 10.37
N ILE A 61 -6.78 -21.62 10.54
CA ILE A 61 -7.06 -20.18 10.61
C ILE A 61 -6.52 -19.50 9.37
N PHE A 62 -7.39 -18.76 8.68
CA PHE A 62 -7.06 -17.92 7.54
C PHE A 62 -7.18 -16.47 7.96
N LEU A 63 -6.08 -15.73 7.83
CA LEU A 63 -6.02 -14.30 8.13
C LEU A 63 -5.79 -13.55 6.81
N ALA A 64 -6.69 -12.63 6.48
CA ALA A 64 -6.50 -11.66 5.42
C ALA A 64 -6.34 -10.27 6.06
N SER A 65 -5.28 -9.57 5.68
CA SER A 65 -4.91 -8.28 6.27
C SER A 65 -4.00 -7.51 5.33
N ARG A 66 -4.02 -6.19 5.42
CA ARG A 66 -2.90 -5.36 4.95
C ARG A 66 -1.65 -5.62 5.81
N PRO A 67 -0.45 -5.38 5.26
CA PRO A 67 0.80 -5.59 5.98
C PRO A 67 1.08 -4.41 6.93
N GLU A 68 0.17 -4.08 7.86
CA GLU A 68 0.41 -3.06 8.89
C GLU A 68 1.50 -3.51 9.88
N MET A 69 2.07 -2.58 10.65
CA MET A 69 3.26 -2.87 11.47
C MET A 69 3.07 -4.08 12.40
N ALA A 70 1.95 -4.16 13.14
CA ALA A 70 1.69 -5.28 14.05
C ALA A 70 1.63 -6.64 13.33
N ILE A 71 1.11 -6.68 12.09
CA ILE A 71 1.05 -7.89 11.27
C ILE A 71 2.44 -8.29 10.81
N ARG A 72 3.23 -7.33 10.29
CA ARG A 72 4.62 -7.56 9.88
C ARG A 72 5.47 -8.05 11.05
N THR A 73 5.42 -7.37 12.19
CA THR A 73 6.14 -7.75 13.41
C THR A 73 5.80 -9.17 13.88
N ALA A 74 4.57 -9.64 13.66
CA ALA A 74 4.18 -11.00 14.03
C ALA A 74 4.70 -12.07 13.06
N LEU A 75 4.78 -11.76 11.76
CA LEU A 75 5.08 -12.72 10.68
C LEU A 75 6.54 -12.72 10.20
N ASP A 76 7.20 -11.57 10.26
CA ASP A 76 8.58 -11.37 9.80
C ASP A 76 9.60 -12.16 10.65
N PRO A 77 10.86 -12.30 10.20
CA PRO A 77 11.88 -13.02 10.95
C PRO A 77 12.00 -12.56 12.41
N GLY A 78 11.84 -13.51 13.34
CA GLY A 78 11.81 -13.25 14.79
C GLY A 78 10.41 -13.03 15.37
N GLY A 79 9.38 -12.93 14.52
CA GLY A 79 7.97 -12.78 14.92
C GLY A 79 7.37 -14.07 15.52
N HIS A 80 6.42 -13.90 16.44
CA HIS A 80 5.82 -15.02 17.19
C HIS A 80 4.91 -15.95 16.36
N LEU A 81 4.53 -15.53 15.14
CA LEU A 81 3.78 -16.32 14.17
C LEU A 81 4.66 -16.89 13.05
N GLN A 82 5.91 -16.44 12.89
CA GLN A 82 6.79 -16.81 11.78
C GLN A 82 6.88 -18.33 11.56
N ALA A 83 7.03 -19.11 12.63
CA ALA A 83 7.23 -20.56 12.54
C ALA A 83 5.92 -21.36 12.39
N VAL A 84 4.75 -20.74 12.51
CA VAL A 84 3.45 -21.43 12.58
C VAL A 84 2.42 -20.92 11.58
N ALA A 85 2.67 -19.79 10.94
CA ALA A 85 1.83 -19.24 9.89
C ALA A 85 2.48 -19.46 8.52
N ASN A 86 1.67 -19.87 7.55
CA ASN A 86 2.05 -19.82 6.14
C ASN A 86 1.69 -18.43 5.61
N HIS A 87 2.69 -17.58 5.38
CA HIS A 87 2.49 -16.24 4.86
C HIS A 87 2.47 -16.24 3.32
N LEU A 88 1.36 -15.77 2.73
CA LEU A 88 1.19 -15.62 1.28
C LEU A 88 1.07 -14.13 0.91
N PRO A 89 2.17 -13.46 0.51
CA PRO A 89 2.11 -12.08 0.04
C PRO A 89 1.40 -12.01 -1.33
N LEU A 90 0.44 -11.10 -1.46
CA LEU A 90 -0.34 -10.93 -2.69
C LEU A 90 0.12 -9.72 -3.54
N SER A 91 1.02 -8.89 -3.04
CA SER A 91 1.42 -7.62 -3.66
C SER A 91 2.49 -7.73 -4.75
N ASP A 92 3.30 -8.79 -4.74
CA ASP A 92 4.55 -8.87 -5.52
C ASP A 92 4.56 -9.98 -6.60
N LYS A 93 3.73 -11.03 -6.46
CA LYS A 93 3.84 -12.25 -7.29
C LYS A 93 2.56 -12.71 -7.96
N TYR A 94 1.41 -12.08 -7.70
CA TYR A 94 0.13 -12.51 -8.24
C TYR A 94 -0.27 -11.71 -9.50
N TYR A 95 -0.29 -12.39 -10.64
CA TYR A 95 -0.74 -11.79 -11.90
C TYR A 95 -2.28 -11.75 -11.98
N ALA A 96 -2.88 -10.75 -11.34
CA ALA A 96 -4.34 -10.55 -11.28
C ALA A 96 -4.98 -10.08 -12.60
N ALA A 97 -4.21 -9.83 -13.66
CA ALA A 97 -4.74 -9.22 -14.89
C ALA A 97 -5.83 -10.09 -15.56
N LYS A 98 -5.68 -11.42 -15.54
CA LYS A 98 -6.70 -12.33 -16.09
C LYS A 98 -8.04 -12.19 -15.36
N ASP A 99 -8.00 -12.09 -14.03
CA ASP A 99 -9.21 -11.92 -13.21
C ASP A 99 -9.81 -10.53 -13.40
N MET A 100 -8.99 -9.49 -13.56
CA MET A 100 -9.46 -8.16 -13.91
C MET A 100 -10.13 -8.12 -15.29
N CYS A 101 -9.55 -8.75 -16.32
CA CYS A 101 -10.18 -8.84 -17.64
C CYS A 101 -11.51 -9.60 -17.56
N ARG A 102 -11.56 -10.71 -16.79
CA ARG A 102 -12.81 -11.46 -16.57
C ARG A 102 -13.87 -10.62 -15.87
N TYR A 103 -13.48 -9.89 -14.83
CA TYR A 103 -14.35 -8.97 -14.09
C TYR A 103 -14.91 -7.89 -15.01
N LEU A 104 -14.05 -7.15 -15.70
CA LEU A 104 -14.44 -6.06 -16.60
C LEU A 104 -15.35 -6.56 -17.72
N ARG A 105 -15.01 -7.67 -18.36
CA ARG A 105 -15.83 -8.27 -19.42
C ARG A 105 -17.23 -8.58 -18.94
N LYS A 106 -17.35 -9.28 -17.80
CA LYS A 106 -18.65 -9.63 -17.23
C LYS A 106 -19.46 -8.37 -16.88
N ARG A 107 -18.82 -7.42 -16.21
CA ARG A 107 -19.46 -6.16 -15.80
C ARG A 107 -19.89 -5.30 -16.98
N PHE A 108 -19.11 -5.23 -18.05
CA PHE A 108 -19.47 -4.49 -19.26
C PHE A 108 -20.61 -5.18 -20.03
N GLN A 109 -20.61 -6.52 -20.09
CA GLN A 109 -21.74 -7.28 -20.63
C GLN A 109 -23.05 -6.99 -19.86
N ASP A 110 -22.97 -6.88 -18.54
CA ASP A 110 -24.14 -6.56 -17.69
C ASP A 110 -24.65 -5.12 -17.94
N LEU A 111 -23.82 -4.22 -18.47
CA LEU A 111 -24.21 -2.87 -18.87
C LEU A 111 -24.74 -2.76 -20.32
N SER A 112 -24.53 -3.78 -21.17
CA SER A 112 -24.96 -3.74 -22.58
C SER A 112 -26.44 -3.39 -22.78
N PRO A 113 -27.40 -3.87 -21.95
CA PRO A 113 -28.80 -3.46 -22.07
C PRO A 113 -29.03 -1.96 -21.88
N ARG A 114 -28.21 -1.29 -21.04
CA ARG A 114 -28.30 0.17 -20.82
C ARG A 114 -27.77 0.97 -22.01
N VAL A 115 -26.80 0.43 -22.74
CA VAL A 115 -26.21 1.08 -23.91
C VAL A 115 -27.04 0.83 -25.17
N GLY A 116 -27.77 -0.29 -25.22
CA GLY A 116 -28.56 -0.68 -26.39
C GLY A 116 -27.70 -1.20 -27.56
N ASN A 117 -26.40 -1.34 -27.37
CA ASN A 117 -25.45 -1.90 -28.34
C ASN A 117 -24.53 -2.89 -27.61
N PRO A 118 -24.51 -4.18 -27.96
CA PRO A 118 -23.61 -5.16 -27.33
C PRO A 118 -22.13 -4.99 -27.69
N GLN A 119 -21.80 -4.21 -28.72
CA GLN A 119 -20.43 -3.95 -29.20
C GLN A 119 -19.87 -2.60 -28.70
N TRP A 120 -20.37 -2.08 -27.57
CA TRP A 120 -19.98 -0.78 -27.04
C TRP A 120 -18.58 -0.73 -26.41
N PHE A 121 -17.94 -1.90 -26.23
CA PHE A 121 -16.57 -2.05 -25.77
C PHE A 121 -15.87 -3.14 -26.59
N THR A 122 -14.55 -3.10 -26.61
CA THR A 122 -13.69 -4.10 -27.24
C THR A 122 -12.84 -4.83 -26.19
N GLU A 123 -12.27 -5.98 -26.54
CA GLU A 123 -11.29 -6.66 -25.68
C GLU A 123 -10.06 -5.78 -25.45
N LYS A 124 -9.66 -4.96 -26.44
CA LYS A 124 -8.57 -4.01 -26.29
C LYS A 124 -8.85 -2.97 -25.21
N ASP A 125 -10.08 -2.49 -25.07
CA ASP A 125 -10.46 -1.54 -24.01
C ASP A 125 -10.31 -2.19 -22.62
N ILE A 126 -10.67 -3.46 -22.50
CA ILE A 126 -10.51 -4.25 -21.27
C ILE A 126 -9.02 -4.43 -20.94
N ASP A 127 -8.22 -4.80 -21.93
CA ASP A 127 -6.79 -5.00 -21.77
C ASP A 127 -6.07 -3.72 -21.33
N VAL A 128 -6.43 -2.57 -21.93
CA VAL A 128 -5.90 -1.26 -21.53
C VAL A 128 -6.20 -0.96 -20.05
N LEU A 129 -7.43 -1.20 -19.60
CA LEU A 129 -7.80 -0.98 -18.19
C LEU A 129 -7.08 -1.94 -17.24
N ALA A 130 -6.95 -3.22 -17.61
CA ALA A 130 -6.26 -4.21 -16.81
C ALA A 130 -4.74 -3.97 -16.73
N GLU A 131 -4.13 -3.52 -17.82
CA GLU A 131 -2.72 -3.12 -17.86
C GLU A 131 -2.48 -1.86 -17.01
N ALA A 132 -3.34 -0.85 -17.16
CA ALA A 132 -3.27 0.38 -16.36
C ALA A 132 -3.43 0.12 -14.85
N ALA A 133 -4.21 -0.90 -14.47
CA ALA A 133 -4.36 -1.32 -13.09
C ALA A 133 -3.07 -1.86 -12.46
N SER A 134 -2.15 -2.42 -13.26
CA SER A 134 -0.87 -2.96 -12.79
C SER A 134 -1.03 -3.86 -11.56
N GLY A 135 -1.95 -4.83 -11.65
CA GLY A 135 -2.24 -5.77 -10.56
C GLY A 135 -3.31 -5.31 -9.55
N GLN A 136 -3.74 -4.05 -9.56
CA GLN A 136 -4.64 -3.51 -8.55
C GLN A 136 -6.11 -3.60 -8.93
N PHE A 137 -6.82 -4.52 -8.29
CA PHE A 137 -8.26 -4.66 -8.52
C PHE A 137 -9.05 -3.39 -8.15
N VAL A 138 -8.59 -2.62 -7.15
CA VAL A 138 -9.24 -1.35 -6.75
C VAL A 138 -9.26 -0.33 -7.89
N TYR A 139 -8.26 -0.34 -8.79
CA TYR A 139 -8.23 0.54 -9.95
C TYR A 139 -9.36 0.22 -10.92
N VAL A 140 -9.49 -1.04 -11.35
CA VAL A 140 -10.56 -1.44 -12.29
C VAL A 140 -11.95 -1.31 -11.68
N ALA A 141 -12.09 -1.56 -10.37
CA ALA A 141 -13.34 -1.34 -9.65
C ALA A 141 -13.71 0.15 -9.63
N THR A 142 -12.75 1.03 -9.39
CA THR A 142 -12.95 2.49 -9.40
C THR A 142 -13.34 2.98 -10.79
N ALA A 143 -12.62 2.54 -11.84
CA ALA A 143 -12.95 2.84 -13.23
C ALA A 143 -14.37 2.37 -13.58
N PHE A 144 -14.73 1.14 -13.20
CA PHE A 144 -16.07 0.61 -13.44
C PHE A 144 -17.15 1.39 -12.70
N ASN A 145 -16.92 1.78 -11.44
CA ASN A 145 -17.86 2.60 -10.68
C ASN A 145 -18.10 3.95 -11.37
N TYR A 146 -17.04 4.57 -11.90
CA TYR A 146 -17.21 5.75 -12.73
C TYR A 146 -18.05 5.42 -13.97
N ILE A 147 -17.68 4.42 -14.78
CA ILE A 147 -18.37 4.06 -16.04
C ILE A 147 -19.85 3.71 -15.83
N SER A 148 -20.16 3.03 -14.73
CA SER A 148 -21.50 2.50 -14.45
C SER A 148 -22.47 3.51 -13.83
N GLU A 149 -22.05 4.77 -13.61
CA GLU A 149 -22.90 5.86 -13.12
C GLU A 149 -24.31 5.82 -13.76
N PRO A 150 -25.39 5.62 -12.97
CA PRO A 150 -26.74 5.43 -13.49
C PRO A 150 -27.22 6.54 -14.44
N ARG A 151 -26.82 7.79 -14.19
CA ARG A 151 -27.25 8.95 -14.99
C ARG A 151 -26.35 9.25 -16.18
N GLY A 152 -25.28 8.47 -16.38
CA GLY A 152 -24.33 8.65 -17.46
C GLY A 152 -24.42 7.57 -18.54
N SER A 153 -23.95 7.90 -19.73
CA SER A 153 -23.70 6.95 -20.82
C SER A 153 -22.46 6.11 -20.51
N PRO A 154 -22.57 4.77 -20.36
CA PRO A 154 -21.40 3.92 -20.11
C PRO A 154 -20.36 3.99 -21.22
N ALA A 155 -20.79 4.08 -22.49
CA ALA A 155 -19.90 4.15 -23.63
C ALA A 155 -19.05 5.44 -23.62
N ASP A 156 -19.68 6.59 -23.37
CA ASP A 156 -18.97 7.87 -23.31
C ASP A 156 -18.01 7.91 -22.12
N ARG A 157 -18.44 7.37 -20.97
CA ARG A 157 -17.62 7.33 -19.76
C ARG A 157 -16.46 6.36 -19.85
N LEU A 158 -16.63 5.22 -20.54
CA LEU A 158 -15.52 4.33 -20.88
C LEU A 158 -14.49 5.05 -21.74
N LYS A 159 -14.93 5.76 -22.78
CA LYS A 159 -14.03 6.56 -23.62
C LYS A 159 -13.27 7.60 -22.79
N ILE A 160 -13.95 8.30 -21.88
CA ILE A 160 -13.32 9.24 -20.96
C ILE A 160 -12.21 8.54 -20.17
N VAL A 161 -12.49 7.41 -19.52
CA VAL A 161 -11.50 6.68 -18.71
C VAL A 161 -10.29 6.25 -19.55
N LEU A 162 -10.50 5.72 -20.76
CA LEU A 162 -9.45 5.22 -21.63
C LEU A 162 -8.50 6.32 -22.14
N THR A 163 -9.01 7.54 -22.32
CA THR A 163 -8.22 8.68 -22.81
C THR A 163 -7.90 9.68 -21.71
N TRP A 164 -8.16 9.34 -20.44
CA TRP A 164 -8.05 10.30 -19.35
C TRP A 164 -6.59 10.62 -19.05
N THR A 165 -6.26 11.90 -19.12
CA THR A 165 -5.02 12.45 -18.59
C THR A 165 -5.36 13.50 -17.54
N PRO A 166 -4.77 13.44 -16.33
CA PRO A 166 -5.04 14.39 -15.27
C PRO A 166 -4.48 15.78 -15.61
N HIS A 167 -5.27 16.82 -15.38
CA HIS A 167 -4.83 18.21 -15.43
C HIS A 167 -5.66 19.10 -14.50
N GLU A 168 -5.12 20.25 -14.10
CA GLU A 168 -5.84 21.20 -13.24
C GLU A 168 -7.15 21.67 -13.90
N GLY A 169 -8.21 21.79 -13.10
CA GLY A 169 -9.52 22.29 -13.54
C GLY A 169 -10.35 21.32 -14.39
N GLN A 170 -9.95 20.05 -14.53
CA GLN A 170 -10.70 19.06 -15.29
C GLN A 170 -12.03 18.70 -14.63
N ALA A 171 -13.10 18.62 -15.43
CA ALA A 171 -14.43 18.24 -14.93
C ALA A 171 -14.59 16.73 -14.66
N ALA A 172 -13.87 15.89 -15.41
CA ALA A 172 -13.92 14.44 -15.26
C ALA A 172 -12.82 13.96 -14.30
N CYS A 173 -13.21 13.30 -13.21
CA CYS A 173 -12.30 12.75 -12.21
C CYS A 173 -12.59 11.25 -11.99
N PRO A 174 -12.29 10.37 -12.96
CA PRO A 174 -12.63 8.94 -12.89
C PRO A 174 -12.00 8.20 -11.72
N PHE A 175 -10.88 8.70 -11.20
CA PHE A 175 -10.12 8.09 -10.11
C PHE A 175 -10.20 8.89 -8.81
N GLU A 176 -11.14 9.83 -8.66
CA GLU A 176 -11.23 10.67 -7.46
C GLU A 176 -11.36 9.86 -6.16
N ALA A 177 -12.15 8.79 -6.18
CA ALA A 177 -12.30 7.91 -5.02
C ALA A 177 -10.98 7.22 -4.64
N LEU A 178 -10.18 6.83 -5.63
CA LEU A 178 -8.86 6.24 -5.44
C LEU A 178 -7.85 7.29 -4.95
N ASP A 179 -7.93 8.52 -5.47
CA ASP A 179 -7.10 9.65 -5.02
C ASP A 179 -7.38 10.01 -3.56
N ARG A 180 -8.65 9.98 -3.13
CA ARG A 180 -9.04 10.15 -1.73
C ARG A 180 -8.48 9.03 -0.84
N LEU A 181 -8.51 7.78 -1.30
CA LEU A 181 -7.92 6.66 -0.57
C LEU A 181 -6.42 6.88 -0.35
N TYR A 182 -5.67 7.20 -1.40
CA TYR A 182 -4.23 7.46 -1.29
C TYR A 182 -3.92 8.69 -0.43
N THR A 183 -4.74 9.74 -0.56
CA THR A 183 -4.64 10.95 0.28
C THR A 183 -4.77 10.59 1.76
N ASN A 184 -5.78 9.80 2.13
CA ASN A 184 -6.00 9.40 3.51
C ASN A 184 -4.85 8.54 4.06
N ILE A 185 -4.32 7.60 3.27
CA ILE A 185 -3.19 6.75 3.67
C ILE A 185 -1.94 7.62 3.90
N LEU A 186 -1.63 8.53 2.98
CA LEU A 186 -0.47 9.42 3.10
C LEU A 186 -0.58 10.41 4.26
N LEU A 187 -1.77 10.95 4.51
CA LEU A 187 -2.00 11.86 5.64
C LEU A 187 -1.82 11.11 6.96
N ALA A 188 -2.38 9.90 7.09
CA ALA A 188 -2.19 9.07 8.27
C ALA A 188 -0.70 8.75 8.51
N ALA A 189 0.03 8.33 7.47
CA ALA A 189 1.46 8.04 7.57
C ALA A 189 2.28 9.29 7.93
N LYS A 190 1.95 10.45 7.34
CA LYS A 190 2.57 11.74 7.66
C LYS A 190 2.35 12.12 9.12
N GLU A 191 1.11 12.04 9.59
CA GLU A 191 0.74 12.37 10.97
C GLU A 191 1.45 11.44 11.96
N ALA A 192 1.50 10.14 11.68
CA ALA A 192 2.19 9.16 12.52
C ALA A 192 3.71 9.42 12.56
N TYR A 193 4.34 9.64 11.41
CA TYR A 193 5.78 9.89 11.31
C TYR A 193 6.19 11.19 12.03
N GLU A 194 5.48 12.29 11.79
CA GLU A 194 5.84 13.61 12.33
C GLU A 194 5.43 13.80 13.80
N ALA A 195 4.59 12.92 14.35
CA ALA A 195 4.27 12.90 15.77
C ALA A 195 5.43 12.37 16.66
N VAL A 196 6.39 11.65 16.07
CA VAL A 196 7.56 11.12 16.79
C VAL A 196 8.57 12.27 17.02
N ASP A 197 9.02 12.41 18.26
CA ASP A 197 9.89 13.51 18.70
C ASP A 197 11.27 13.51 18.02
N THR A 198 11.82 12.34 17.72
CA THR A 198 13.09 12.19 16.98
C THR A 198 12.99 12.62 15.52
N HIS A 199 11.79 12.72 14.94
CA HIS A 199 11.56 13.21 13.58
C HIS A 199 11.25 14.71 13.52
N ARG A 200 11.36 15.42 14.65
CA ARG A 200 11.00 16.83 14.72
C ARG A 200 11.82 17.68 13.74
N GLY A 201 11.13 18.37 12.84
CA GLY A 201 11.74 19.23 11.82
C GLY A 201 11.92 18.56 10.47
N ASN A 202 11.73 17.24 10.39
CA ASN A 202 11.61 16.53 9.12
C ASN A 202 10.25 16.79 8.49
N ASP A 203 10.22 16.95 7.17
CA ASP A 203 8.99 17.04 6.38
C ASP A 203 8.81 15.69 5.66
N PHE A 204 7.83 14.90 6.11
CA PHE A 204 7.59 13.55 5.62
C PHE A 204 7.48 13.48 4.09
N LEU A 205 6.74 14.44 3.49
CA LEU A 205 6.49 14.44 2.05
C LEU A 205 7.76 14.79 1.26
N ILE A 206 8.58 15.70 1.78
CA ILE A 206 9.88 16.02 1.19
C ILE A 206 10.78 14.80 1.23
N LEU A 207 10.94 14.16 2.39
CA LEU A 207 11.78 12.96 2.54
C LEU A 207 11.34 11.85 1.59
N LEU A 208 10.04 11.53 1.56
CA LEU A 208 9.50 10.49 0.68
C LEU A 208 9.79 10.80 -0.80
N ARG A 209 9.71 12.08 -1.18
CA ARG A 209 10.04 12.53 -2.54
C ARG A 209 11.54 12.46 -2.85
N ILE A 210 12.42 12.71 -1.87
CA ILE A 210 13.87 12.53 -2.03
C ILE A 210 14.17 11.07 -2.31
N TYR A 211 13.68 10.14 -1.48
CA TYR A 211 13.93 8.72 -1.65
C TYR A 211 13.42 8.20 -3.00
N GLN A 212 12.23 8.63 -3.44
CA GLN A 212 11.73 8.31 -4.78
C GLN A 212 12.68 8.77 -5.90
N LEU A 213 13.14 10.02 -5.86
CA LEU A 213 13.93 10.59 -6.96
C LEU A 213 15.38 10.12 -6.94
N ASN A 214 15.92 9.80 -5.76
CA ASN A 214 17.23 9.16 -5.65
C ASN A 214 17.21 7.75 -6.28
N SER A 215 16.09 7.05 -6.11
CA SER A 215 15.85 5.70 -6.66
C SER A 215 15.78 5.65 -8.19
N ALA A 216 15.26 6.71 -8.81
CA ALA A 216 15.02 6.78 -10.25
C ALA A 216 16.28 7.09 -11.09
N HIS A 217 17.48 7.22 -10.50
CA HIS A 217 18.72 7.68 -11.16
C HIS A 217 18.57 8.98 -11.96
N ALA A 218 17.47 9.71 -11.76
CA ALA A 218 17.04 10.72 -12.71
C ALA A 218 17.71 12.07 -12.47
N HIS A 219 18.10 12.38 -11.22
CA HIS A 219 18.46 13.77 -10.86
C HIS A 219 19.49 13.96 -9.73
N PHE A 220 19.71 12.99 -8.85
CA PHE A 220 20.73 13.07 -7.78
C PHE A 220 22.01 12.29 -8.13
N ASP A 221 22.20 11.88 -9.38
CA ASP A 221 23.27 10.95 -9.79
C ASP A 221 23.33 9.64 -8.95
N GLY A 222 22.23 9.28 -8.29
CA GLY A 222 22.17 8.15 -7.37
C GLY A 222 23.13 8.33 -6.21
N ILE A 223 22.82 9.24 -5.28
CA ILE A 223 23.58 9.37 -4.04
C ILE A 223 23.48 8.04 -3.30
N GLN A 224 24.63 7.47 -2.92
CA GLN A 224 24.65 6.26 -2.12
C GLN A 224 23.81 6.47 -0.85
N PRO A 225 22.99 5.49 -0.42
CA PRO A 225 22.11 5.62 0.74
C PRO A 225 22.82 6.17 1.98
N ASP A 226 24.04 5.71 2.25
CA ASP A 226 24.83 6.16 3.41
C ASP A 226 25.18 7.65 3.35
N ILE A 227 25.49 8.15 2.15
CA ILE A 227 25.76 9.58 1.93
C ILE A 227 24.47 10.38 2.07
N LEU A 228 23.35 9.86 1.57
CA LEU A 228 22.05 10.51 1.70
C LEU A 228 21.61 10.62 3.17
N HIS A 229 21.75 9.53 3.93
CA HIS A 229 21.43 9.51 5.36
C HIS A 229 22.33 10.48 6.13
N SER A 230 23.64 10.48 5.84
CA SER A 230 24.58 11.42 6.46
C SER A 230 24.26 12.88 6.11
N LEU A 231 23.93 13.17 4.86
CA LEU A 231 23.61 14.52 4.38
C LEU A 231 22.35 15.06 5.05
N LEU A 232 21.32 14.23 5.19
CA LEU A 232 20.03 14.60 5.77
C LEU A 232 19.99 14.44 7.29
N GLU A 233 21.11 14.04 7.92
CA GLU A 233 21.22 13.76 9.35
C GLU A 233 20.18 12.72 9.83
N LEU A 234 19.97 11.67 9.02
CA LEU A 234 19.01 10.60 9.26
C LEU A 234 19.67 9.33 9.81
N GLU A 235 18.89 8.51 10.51
CA GLU A 235 19.30 7.19 10.98
C GLU A 235 19.49 6.21 9.80
N SER A 236 20.26 5.13 10.02
CA SER A 236 20.57 4.15 8.96
C SER A 236 19.35 3.42 8.42
N ASN A 237 18.30 3.29 9.24
CA ASN A 237 17.01 2.67 8.92
C ASN A 237 15.91 3.71 8.61
N ALA A 238 16.28 4.96 8.30
CA ALA A 238 15.30 6.03 8.08
C ALA A 238 14.36 5.75 6.90
N ALA A 239 14.83 5.05 5.87
CA ALA A 239 13.99 4.64 4.75
C ALA A 239 12.89 3.66 5.20
N GLU A 240 13.25 2.66 6.01
CA GLU A 240 12.30 1.69 6.57
C GLU A 240 11.29 2.36 7.51
N ILE A 241 11.74 3.28 8.35
CA ILE A 241 10.86 4.05 9.24
C ILE A 241 9.88 4.89 8.41
N LEU A 242 10.36 5.57 7.38
CA LEU A 242 9.57 6.47 6.53
C LEU A 242 8.43 5.74 5.80
N ILE A 243 8.66 4.48 5.39
CA ILE A 243 7.65 3.69 4.67
C ILE A 243 6.84 2.76 5.57
N SER A 244 7.03 2.81 6.89
CA SER A 244 6.44 1.87 7.84
C SER A 244 4.91 1.77 7.77
N ASP A 245 4.23 2.88 7.49
CA ASP A 245 2.78 2.96 7.29
C ASP A 245 2.37 2.91 5.80
N LEU A 246 3.33 2.70 4.90
CA LEU A 246 3.14 2.70 3.45
C LEU A 246 3.44 1.34 2.78
N HIS A 247 3.71 0.27 3.54
CA HIS A 247 4.03 -1.06 3.01
C HIS A 247 2.91 -1.70 2.16
N SER A 248 1.69 -1.16 2.17
CA SER A 248 0.64 -1.57 1.23
C SER A 248 0.76 -0.93 -0.15
N LEU A 249 1.56 0.13 -0.29
CA LEU A 249 1.70 0.95 -1.51
C LEU A 249 3.13 0.96 -2.06
N VAL A 250 4.12 0.79 -1.18
CA VAL A 250 5.54 1.01 -1.48
C VAL A 250 6.39 -0.11 -0.89
N THR A 251 7.53 -0.38 -1.53
CA THR A 251 8.54 -1.32 -1.05
C THR A 251 9.93 -0.71 -1.18
N LEU A 252 10.86 -1.21 -0.37
CA LEU A 252 12.29 -0.93 -0.51
C LEU A 252 12.96 -2.09 -1.24
N GLU A 253 13.59 -1.78 -2.35
CA GLU A 253 14.50 -2.69 -3.04
C GLU A 253 15.93 -2.52 -2.50
N ALA A 254 16.85 -3.37 -2.96
CA ALA A 254 18.25 -3.35 -2.54
C ALA A 254 18.85 -1.94 -2.63
N GLY A 255 19.51 -1.51 -1.54
CA GLY A 255 20.09 -0.17 -1.44
C GLY A 255 19.07 0.93 -1.10
N SER A 256 18.04 0.64 -0.30
CA SER A 256 17.03 1.62 0.15
C SER A 256 16.28 2.29 -0.99
N ARG A 257 16.10 1.56 -2.09
CA ARG A 257 15.50 2.09 -3.31
C ARG A 257 13.98 1.97 -3.22
N LEU A 258 13.30 3.12 -3.14
CA LEU A 258 11.84 3.18 -3.05
C LEU A 258 11.21 2.81 -4.38
N SER A 259 10.34 1.80 -4.35
CA SER A 259 9.61 1.29 -5.49
C SER A 259 8.11 1.26 -5.16
N TRP A 260 7.28 1.55 -6.15
CA TRP A 260 5.83 1.52 -6.00
C TRP A 260 5.34 0.13 -6.36
N TYR A 261 4.54 -0.51 -5.51
CA TYR A 261 3.82 -1.74 -5.91
C TYR A 261 2.86 -1.47 -7.08
N HIS A 262 2.46 -0.21 -7.22
CA HIS A 262 1.19 0.16 -7.80
C HIS A 262 1.37 1.40 -8.68
N LYS A 263 1.25 1.22 -10.00
CA LYS A 263 1.37 2.32 -10.97
C LYS A 263 0.43 3.48 -10.66
N SER A 264 -0.83 3.18 -10.32
CA SER A 264 -1.82 4.21 -9.99
C SER A 264 -1.46 5.07 -8.78
N PHE A 265 -0.70 4.55 -7.82
CA PHE A 265 -0.17 5.34 -6.71
C PHE A 265 0.94 6.27 -7.20
N GLY A 266 1.86 5.77 -8.04
CA GLY A 266 2.87 6.59 -8.70
C GLY A 266 2.26 7.72 -9.56
N ASP A 267 1.21 7.42 -10.32
CA ASP A 267 0.48 8.41 -11.13
C ASP A 267 -0.23 9.46 -10.26
N PHE A 268 -0.71 9.09 -9.06
CA PHE A 268 -1.31 10.02 -8.10
C PHE A 268 -0.22 10.92 -7.47
N TRP A 269 0.83 10.30 -6.95
CA TRP A 269 1.94 10.97 -6.25
C TRP A 269 2.80 11.84 -7.18
N GLY A 270 2.84 11.52 -8.46
CA GLY A 270 3.55 12.27 -9.49
C GLY A 270 2.82 13.52 -9.98
N GLU A 271 1.51 13.64 -9.73
CA GLU A 271 0.65 14.59 -10.40
C GLU A 271 -0.01 15.57 -9.42
N LYS A 272 0.26 16.87 -9.60
CA LYS A 272 -0.23 17.93 -8.71
C LYS A 272 -1.75 18.01 -8.71
N SER A 273 -2.39 17.86 -9.88
CA SER A 273 -3.84 17.93 -10.00
C SER A 273 -4.56 16.82 -9.21
N ARG A 274 -3.89 15.70 -8.93
CA ARG A 274 -4.42 14.57 -8.15
C ARG A 274 -4.04 14.63 -6.68
N SER A 275 -2.75 14.80 -6.39
CA SER A 275 -2.22 14.81 -5.01
C SER A 275 -2.39 16.14 -4.27
N LYS A 276 -2.72 17.22 -4.98
CA LYS A 276 -3.07 18.54 -4.42
C LYS A 276 -2.02 19.02 -3.41
N ASP A 277 -2.41 19.23 -2.16
CA ASP A 277 -1.55 19.75 -1.10
C ASP A 277 -0.43 18.77 -0.69
N LEU A 278 -0.55 17.50 -1.06
CA LEU A 278 0.50 16.49 -0.86
C LEU A 278 1.61 16.56 -1.94
N PHE A 279 1.38 17.32 -3.02
CA PHE A 279 2.36 17.44 -4.10
C PHE A 279 3.59 18.26 -3.68
N VAL A 280 4.77 17.65 -3.75
CA VAL A 280 6.04 18.35 -3.50
C VAL A 280 6.68 18.78 -4.83
N PRO A 281 6.70 20.09 -5.15
CA PRO A 281 7.30 20.57 -6.39
C PRO A 281 8.83 20.47 -6.32
N ARG A 282 9.46 20.18 -7.46
CA ARG A 282 10.92 19.99 -7.57
C ARG A 282 11.74 21.16 -6.98
N PRO A 283 11.42 22.44 -7.21
CA PRO A 283 12.19 23.54 -6.61
C PRO A 283 12.22 23.52 -5.07
N ARG A 284 11.12 23.11 -4.42
CA ARG A 284 11.05 22.96 -2.96
C ARG A 284 11.98 21.86 -2.47
N LEU A 285 12.04 20.76 -3.21
CA LEU A 285 12.97 19.65 -2.93
C LEU A 285 14.44 20.09 -3.06
N CYS A 286 14.79 20.74 -4.17
CA CYS A 286 16.14 21.21 -4.41
C CYS A 286 16.58 22.22 -3.35
N ALA A 287 15.70 23.14 -2.95
CA ALA A 287 15.99 24.09 -1.88
C ALA A 287 16.23 23.39 -0.53
N HIS A 288 15.46 22.34 -0.22
CA HIS A 288 15.64 21.55 0.99
C HIS A 288 17.00 20.84 1.00
N VAL A 289 17.33 20.12 -0.07
CA VAL A 289 18.62 19.40 -0.16
C VAL A 289 19.81 20.37 -0.21
N ALA A 290 19.70 21.49 -0.94
CA ALA A 290 20.75 22.51 -1.00
C ALA A 290 21.08 23.10 0.38
N ARG A 291 20.08 23.27 1.26
CA ARG A 291 20.29 23.72 2.64
C ARG A 291 21.22 22.77 3.41
N TYR A 292 21.00 21.46 3.30
CA TYR A 292 21.85 20.46 3.96
C TYR A 292 23.26 20.44 3.36
N TYR A 293 23.40 20.55 2.04
CA TYR A 293 24.72 20.69 1.41
C TYR A 293 25.49 21.91 1.92
N MET A 294 24.83 23.07 2.05
CA MET A 294 25.47 24.27 2.59
C MET A 294 25.92 24.06 4.05
N GLN A 295 25.08 23.44 4.88
CA GLN A 295 25.45 23.11 6.27
C GLN A 295 26.62 22.13 6.33
N PHE A 296 26.63 21.12 5.46
CA PHE A 296 27.70 20.14 5.38
C PHE A 296 29.04 20.78 4.95
N ILE A 297 29.02 21.65 3.93
CA ILE A 297 30.21 22.40 3.47
C ILE A 297 30.76 23.28 4.59
N ILE A 298 29.90 23.96 5.37
CA ILE A 298 30.33 24.81 6.48
C ILE A 298 30.99 24.00 7.61
N LYS A 299 30.58 22.74 7.80
CA LYS A 299 31.13 21.85 8.84
C LYS A 299 32.49 21.21 8.45
N ILE A 300 32.87 21.21 7.17
CA ILE A 300 34.16 20.67 6.71
C ILE A 300 35.22 21.79 6.78
N PRO A 301 36.28 21.67 7.61
CA PRO A 301 37.41 22.57 7.54
C PRO A 301 38.08 22.44 6.17
N LEU A 302 38.20 23.54 5.44
CA LEU A 302 39.07 23.59 4.26
C LEU A 302 40.52 23.54 4.74
N GLU A 303 41.07 22.34 4.91
CA GLU A 303 42.52 22.18 5.00
C GLU A 303 43.11 22.50 3.63
N PHE A 304 43.51 23.76 3.45
CA PHE A 304 44.35 24.13 2.32
C PHE A 304 45.70 23.44 2.50
N VAL A 305 45.91 22.33 1.79
CA VAL A 305 47.23 21.74 1.59
C VAL A 305 48.02 22.73 0.74
N TYR A 306 48.76 23.64 1.41
CA TYR A 306 49.82 24.38 0.76
C TYR A 306 50.93 23.39 0.44
N GLY A 307 50.98 22.97 -0.83
CA GLY A 307 52.09 22.17 -1.35
C GLY A 307 53.41 22.93 -1.18
N THR A 308 54.32 22.36 -0.40
CA THR A 308 55.75 22.68 -0.41
C THR A 308 56.46 21.91 -1.52
#